data_AF-A0A3Q2ZVA8-F1
#
_entry.id   AF-A0A3Q2ZVA8-F1
#
_cell.length_a   1.000
_cell.length_b   1.000
_cell.length_c   1.000
_cell.angle_alpha   90.00
_cell.angle_beta   90.00
_cell.angle_gamma   90.00
#
_symmetry.space_group_name_H-M   'P 1'
#
loop_
_entity.id
_entity.type
_entity.pdbx_description
1 polymer ?
#
loop_
_entity_poly.entity_id
_entity_poly.type
_entity_poly.pdbx_seq_one_letter_code
_entity_poly.pdbx_strand_id
1 'polypeptide(L)'
;VPTNLPVFTTMCVLMGFSVATVFLLPWSMLPDVVDDFALKHPSCKDLEPLFFSGYTFCSKLAGGLSAGLSTMTLQIVGYETNACSHGDEVASALVVLFSPVPVALLLIGMVFFHTYPINERRRSQPKNKKLSYSGLLQMQDTEDDWSALW
;
A
#
# COMPACT_ATOMS: atom_id res chain seq x y z
N VAL A 1 11.67 -21.75 31.26
CA VAL A 1 11.26 -21.02 30.04
C VAL A 1 9.76 -20.81 30.10
N PRO A 2 9.22 -19.59 29.93
CA PRO A 2 7.77 -19.41 30.00
C PRO A 2 7.11 -20.17 28.83
N THR A 3 6.18 -21.07 29.15
CA THR A 3 5.50 -22.00 28.23
C THR A 3 4.78 -21.32 27.05
N ASN A 4 4.55 -20.00 27.14
CA ASN A 4 3.83 -19.20 26.15
C ASN A 4 4.73 -18.54 25.08
N LEU A 5 6.05 -18.64 25.20
CA LEU A 5 6.99 -18.13 24.20
C LEU A 5 6.72 -18.63 22.77
N PRO A 6 6.53 -19.94 22.51
CA PRO A 6 6.31 -20.42 21.14
C PRO A 6 5.01 -19.85 20.54
N VAL A 7 3.94 -19.75 21.34
CA VAL A 7 2.66 -19.17 20.89
C VAL A 7 2.86 -17.71 20.50
N PHE A 8 3.52 -16.93 21.37
CA PHE A 8 3.82 -15.52 21.08
C PHE A 8 4.65 -15.35 19.79
N THR A 9 5.71 -16.16 19.61
CA THR A 9 6.53 -16.10 18.41
C THR A 9 5.74 -16.42 17.14
N THR A 10 4.89 -17.45 17.15
CA THR A 10 4.06 -17.79 15.98
C THR A 10 3.08 -16.67 15.62
N MET A 11 2.46 -16.02 16.61
CA MET A 11 1.56 -14.88 16.38
C MET A 11 2.32 -13.68 15.80
N CYS A 12 3.52 -13.38 16.30
CA CYS A 12 4.36 -12.31 15.75
C CYS A 12 4.75 -12.57 14.30
N VAL A 13 5.09 -13.81 13.93
CA VAL A 13 5.45 -14.16 12.54
C VAL A 13 4.26 -13.98 11.60
N LEU A 14 3.07 -14.48 11.98
CA LEU A 14 1.85 -14.32 11.18
C LEU A 14 1.45 -12.85 11.01
N MET A 15 1.51 -12.09 12.10
CA MET A 15 1.24 -10.66 12.08
C MET A 15 2.24 -9.91 11.19
N GLY A 16 3.53 -10.22 11.29
CA GLY A 16 4.58 -9.63 10.45
C GLY A 16 4.37 -9.90 8.97
N PHE A 17 4.03 -11.14 8.60
CA PHE A 17 3.71 -11.50 7.22
C PHE A 17 2.49 -10.71 6.70
N SER A 18 1.41 -10.65 7.48
CA SER A 18 0.21 -9.89 7.10
C SER A 18 0.52 -8.40 6.88
N VAL A 19 1.25 -7.77 7.79
CA VAL A 19 1.63 -6.34 7.66
C VAL A 19 2.51 -6.11 6.44
N ALA A 20 3.46 -7.01 6.18
CA ALA A 20 4.32 -6.94 4.99
C ALA A 20 3.50 -7.02 3.70
N THR A 21 2.51 -7.93 3.61
CA THR A 21 1.65 -8.01 2.42
C THR A 21 0.85 -6.73 2.19
N VAL A 22 0.22 -6.18 3.22
CA VAL A 22 -0.57 -4.94 3.13
C VAL A 22 0.31 -3.75 2.75
N PHE A 23 1.56 -3.70 3.22
CA PHE A 23 2.48 -2.65 2.82
C PHE A 23 2.94 -2.82 1.38
N LEU A 24 3.32 -4.02 0.94
CA LEU A 24 3.86 -4.28 -0.39
C LEU A 24 2.80 -4.25 -1.51
N LEU A 25 1.54 -4.60 -1.22
CA LEU A 25 0.47 -4.64 -2.22
C LEU A 25 0.31 -3.29 -2.95
N PRO A 26 0.08 -2.16 -2.26
CA PRO A 26 -0.08 -0.86 -2.92
C PRO A 26 1.14 -0.45 -3.74
N TRP A 27 2.36 -0.70 -3.24
CA TRP A 27 3.60 -0.37 -3.96
C TRP A 27 3.76 -1.16 -5.26
N SER A 28 3.39 -2.44 -5.25
CA SER A 28 3.47 -3.28 -6.46
C SER A 28 2.35 -3.02 -7.45
N MET A 29 1.17 -2.64 -6.96
CA MET A 29 -0.01 -2.35 -7.80
C MET A 29 0.01 -0.94 -8.39
N LEU A 30 0.68 0.02 -7.73
CA LEU A 30 0.78 1.39 -8.21
C LEU A 30 1.29 1.51 -9.66
N PRO A 31 2.44 0.91 -10.05
CA PRO A 31 2.90 0.98 -11.44
C PRO A 31 1.98 0.25 -12.42
N ASP A 32 1.25 -0.80 -11.98
CA ASP A 32 0.29 -1.53 -12.83
C ASP A 32 -0.93 -0.64 -13.17
N VAL A 33 -1.45 0.08 -12.17
CA VAL A 33 -2.56 1.04 -12.36
C VAL A 33 -2.15 2.19 -13.27
N VAL A 34 -0.92 2.68 -13.11
CA VAL A 34 -0.41 3.78 -13.93
C VAL A 34 -0.21 3.35 -15.39
N ASP A 35 0.31 2.13 -15.63
CA ASP A 35 0.44 1.55 -16.98
C ASP A 35 -0.94 1.33 -17.64
N ASP A 36 -1.95 0.79 -16.93
CA ASP A 36 -3.32 0.64 -17.48
C ASP A 36 -3.98 1.99 -17.80
N PHE A 37 -3.77 3.00 -16.93
CA PHE A 37 -4.28 4.35 -17.16
C PHE A 37 -3.65 5.01 -18.39
N ALA A 38 -2.33 4.90 -18.54
CA ALA A 38 -1.60 5.42 -19.70
C ALA A 38 -2.07 4.77 -21.02
N LEU A 39 -2.36 3.45 -21.00
CA LEU A 39 -2.89 2.73 -22.16
C LEU A 39 -4.31 3.14 -22.54
N LYS A 40 -5.14 3.52 -21.57
CA LYS A 40 -6.55 3.86 -21.78
C LYS A 40 -6.75 5.32 -22.20
N HIS A 41 -5.81 6.19 -21.83
CA HIS A 41 -5.86 7.63 -22.12
C HIS A 41 -4.61 8.11 -22.87
N PRO A 42 -4.45 7.76 -24.16
CA PRO A 42 -3.26 8.15 -24.95
C PRO A 42 -3.11 9.67 -25.14
N SER A 43 -4.19 10.44 -24.92
CA SER A 43 -4.21 11.90 -24.97
C SER A 43 -3.71 12.57 -23.68
N CYS A 44 -3.65 11.84 -22.57
CA CYS A 44 -3.22 12.34 -21.26
C CYS A 44 -1.92 11.67 -20.84
N LYS A 45 -0.85 11.97 -21.58
CA LYS A 45 0.51 11.53 -21.27
C LYS A 45 1.07 12.37 -20.11
N ASP A 46 1.94 11.79 -19.27
CA ASP A 46 2.65 12.44 -18.15
C ASP A 46 1.88 12.64 -16.82
N LEU A 47 0.80 11.91 -16.57
CA LEU A 47 0.12 11.90 -15.24
C LEU A 47 0.77 10.95 -14.21
N GLU A 48 1.76 10.17 -14.64
CA GLU A 48 2.61 9.29 -13.84
C GLU A 48 3.08 9.92 -12.50
N PRO A 49 3.61 11.16 -12.49
CA PRO A 49 4.10 11.79 -11.26
C PRO A 49 2.98 12.22 -10.32
N LEU A 50 1.78 12.52 -10.84
CA LEU A 50 0.62 12.92 -10.06
C LEU A 50 0.11 11.74 -9.22
N PHE A 51 0.06 10.54 -9.79
CA PHE A 51 -0.33 9.34 -9.05
C PHE A 51 0.68 8.99 -7.95
N PHE A 52 1.98 9.10 -8.23
CA PHE A 52 3.03 8.82 -7.25
C PHE A 52 3.05 9.82 -6.10
N SER A 53 3.00 11.12 -6.42
CA SER A 53 2.94 12.20 -5.42
C SER A 53 1.63 12.17 -4.63
N GLY A 54 0.49 11.91 -5.27
CA GLY A 54 -0.81 11.74 -4.63
C GLY A 54 -0.82 10.57 -3.64
N TYR A 55 -0.29 9.41 -4.02
CA TYR A 55 -0.19 8.24 -3.13
C TYR A 55 0.64 8.53 -1.88
N THR A 56 1.84 9.11 -2.05
CA THR A 56 2.73 9.42 -0.94
C THR A 56 2.20 10.57 -0.06
N PHE A 57 1.52 11.56 -0.65
CA PHE A 57 0.83 12.62 0.06
C PHE A 57 -0.31 12.07 0.92
N CYS A 58 -1.21 11.27 0.34
CA CYS A 58 -2.31 10.64 1.06
C CYS A 58 -1.81 9.74 2.19
N SER A 59 -0.72 9.01 1.98
CA SER A 59 -0.10 8.17 3.03
C SER A 59 0.43 9.01 4.20
N LYS A 60 1.10 10.12 3.92
CA LYS A 60 1.57 11.06 4.96
C LYS A 60 0.41 11.74 5.68
N LEU A 61 -0.61 12.15 4.92
CA LEU A 61 -1.82 12.76 5.46
C LEU A 61 -2.56 11.78 6.38
N ALA A 62 -2.73 10.51 5.97
CA ALA A 62 -3.36 9.48 6.78
C ALA A 62 -2.58 9.22 8.08
N GLY A 63 -1.25 9.14 8.00
CA GLY A 63 -0.38 9.05 9.18
C GLY A 63 -0.58 10.22 10.14
N GLY A 64 -0.54 11.45 9.63
CA GLY A 64 -0.76 12.67 10.43
C GLY A 64 -2.18 12.77 10.99
N LEU A 65 -3.19 12.42 10.20
CA LEU A 65 -4.59 12.42 10.60
C LEU A 65 -4.84 11.39 11.70
N SER A 66 -4.25 10.20 11.62
CA SER A 66 -4.35 9.18 12.67
C SER A 66 -3.76 9.66 13.98
N ALA A 67 -2.56 10.27 13.95
CA ALA A 67 -1.91 10.80 15.15
C ALA A 67 -2.70 11.97 15.76
N GLY A 68 -3.24 12.85 14.91
CA GLY A 68 -4.09 13.97 15.32
C GLY A 68 -5.40 13.49 15.97
N LEU A 69 -6.11 12.56 15.32
CA LEU A 69 -7.33 11.95 15.85
C LEU A 69 -7.09 11.24 17.18
N SER A 70 -5.98 10.51 17.30
CA SER A 70 -5.58 9.84 18.55
C SER A 70 -5.44 10.85 19.69
N THR A 71 -4.76 11.97 19.42
CA THR A 71 -4.51 13.02 20.42
C THR A 71 -5.80 13.73 20.82
N MET A 72 -6.63 14.11 19.84
CA MET A 72 -7.93 14.75 20.09
C MET A 72 -8.85 13.84 20.92
N THR A 73 -8.88 12.55 20.59
CA THR A 73 -9.69 11.56 21.33
C THR A 73 -9.23 11.47 22.78
N LEU A 74 -7.91 11.38 23.03
CA LEU A 74 -7.37 11.34 24.39
C LEU A 74 -7.65 12.62 25.20
N GLN A 75 -7.59 13.79 24.55
CA GLN A 75 -7.92 15.06 25.21
C GLN A 75 -9.41 15.15 25.58
N ILE A 76 -10.31 14.66 24.74
CA ILE A 76 -11.76 14.65 24.99
C ILE A 76 -12.12 13.70 26.14
N VAL A 77 -11.43 12.56 26.25
CA VAL A 77 -11.66 11.55 27.31
C VAL A 77 -11.01 11.95 28.65
N GLY A 78 -10.38 13.13 28.74
CA GLY A 78 -9.81 13.63 29.98
C GLY A 78 -8.57 12.87 30.43
N TYR A 79 -7.71 12.46 29.49
CA TYR A 79 -6.46 11.78 29.80
C TYR A 79 -5.50 12.68 30.61
N GLU A 80 -5.43 12.43 31.92
CA GLU A 80 -4.49 13.08 32.84
C GLU A 80 -3.20 12.25 32.97
N THR A 81 -2.06 12.80 32.53
CA THR A 81 -0.75 12.10 32.55
C THR A 81 -0.20 11.85 33.96
N ASN A 82 -0.79 12.44 35.01
CA ASN A 82 -0.31 12.41 36.40
C ASN A 82 -1.31 11.81 37.41
N ALA A 83 -2.41 11.21 36.96
CA ALA A 83 -3.38 10.58 37.87
C ALA A 83 -2.97 9.13 38.20
N CYS A 84 -2.93 8.77 39.49
CA CYS A 84 -2.60 7.39 39.93
C CYS A 84 -3.65 6.34 39.53
N SER A 85 -4.82 6.75 39.02
CA SER A 85 -5.87 5.87 38.52
C SER A 85 -6.47 6.47 37.25
N HIS A 86 -6.18 5.87 36.11
CA HIS A 86 -6.86 6.20 34.85
C HIS A 86 -8.27 5.58 34.88
N GLY A 87 -9.30 6.33 34.47
CA GLY A 87 -10.65 5.81 34.36
C GLY A 87 -10.77 4.77 33.24
N ASP A 88 -11.67 3.79 33.40
CA ASP A 88 -11.94 2.72 32.42
C ASP A 88 -12.26 3.26 31.01
N GLU A 89 -12.77 4.50 30.92
CA GLU A 89 -13.04 5.19 29.66
C GLU A 89 -11.79 5.40 28.80
N VAL A 90 -10.64 5.76 29.39
CA VAL A 90 -9.37 5.95 28.66
C VAL A 90 -8.89 4.63 28.05
N ALA A 91 -8.95 3.55 28.82
CA ALA A 91 -8.56 2.22 28.37
C ALA A 91 -9.45 1.76 27.22
N SER A 92 -10.77 1.99 27.33
CA SER A 92 -11.72 1.67 26.27
C SER A 92 -11.47 2.48 24.98
N ALA A 93 -11.15 3.77 25.10
CA ALA A 93 -10.84 4.64 23.97
C ALA A 93 -9.57 4.18 23.24
N LEU A 94 -8.53 3.79 23.99
CA LEU A 94 -7.30 3.26 23.42
C LEU A 94 -7.54 1.92 22.69
N VAL A 95 -8.30 1.01 23.30
CA VAL A 95 -8.65 -0.28 22.68
C VAL A 95 -9.44 -0.08 21.39
N VAL A 96 -10.43 0.82 21.40
CA VAL A 96 -11.24 1.13 20.21
C VAL A 96 -10.39 1.79 19.11
N LEU A 97 -9.45 2.65 19.49
CA LEU A 97 -8.63 3.36 18.53
C LEU A 97 -7.61 2.44 17.82
N PHE A 98 -7.08 1.44 18.52
CA PHE A 98 -6.03 0.55 17.99
C PHE A 98 -6.53 -0.77 17.38
N SER A 99 -7.77 -1.22 17.67
CA SER A 99 -8.27 -2.51 17.19
C SER A 99 -9.42 -2.40 16.18
N PRO A 100 -10.64 -1.96 16.53
CA PRO A 100 -11.75 -1.93 15.60
C PRO A 100 -11.57 -0.92 14.47
N VAL A 101 -10.90 0.22 14.71
CA VAL A 101 -10.66 1.23 13.66
C VAL A 101 -9.73 0.69 12.57
N PRO A 102 -8.52 0.14 12.86
CA PRO A 102 -7.70 -0.49 11.84
C PRO A 102 -8.37 -1.69 11.16
N VAL A 103 -9.13 -2.51 11.90
CA VAL A 103 -9.86 -3.66 11.33
C VAL A 103 -10.93 -3.20 10.35
N ALA A 104 -11.73 -2.19 10.68
CA ALA A 104 -12.73 -1.64 9.77
C ALA A 104 -12.10 -1.04 8.51
N LEU A 105 -10.99 -0.30 8.66
CA LEU A 105 -10.22 0.23 7.52
C LEU A 105 -9.69 -0.89 6.61
N LEU A 106 -9.19 -1.98 7.18
CA LEU A 106 -8.75 -3.16 6.42
C LEU A 106 -9.90 -3.84 5.68
N LEU A 107 -11.06 -3.99 6.31
CA LEU A 107 -12.25 -4.56 5.67
C LEU A 107 -12.72 -3.70 4.50
N ILE A 108 -12.74 -2.37 4.67
CA ILE A 108 -13.04 -1.44 3.59
C ILE A 108 -12.04 -1.62 2.45
N GLY A 109 -10.73 -1.64 2.76
CA GLY A 109 -9.69 -1.91 1.77
C GLY A 109 -9.88 -3.23 1.03
N MET A 110 -10.24 -4.30 1.75
CA MET A 110 -10.52 -5.61 1.16
C MET A 110 -11.72 -5.57 0.21
N VAL A 111 -12.79 -4.85 0.56
CA VAL A 111 -13.94 -4.63 -0.32
C VAL A 111 -13.52 -3.87 -1.57
N PHE A 112 -12.71 -2.81 -1.44
CA PHE A 112 -12.17 -2.08 -2.60
C PHE A 112 -11.35 -2.99 -3.51
N PHE A 113 -10.45 -3.81 -2.96
CA PHE A 113 -9.68 -4.80 -3.72
C PHE A 113 -10.58 -5.84 -4.39
N HIS A 114 -11.66 -6.27 -3.76
CA HIS A 114 -12.61 -7.21 -4.35
C HIS A 114 -13.43 -6.58 -5.49
N THR A 115 -13.87 -5.33 -5.31
CA THR A 115 -14.57 -4.54 -6.34
C THR A 115 -13.66 -4.03 -7.46
N TYR A 116 -12.35 -4.18 -7.30
CA TYR A 116 -11.36 -4.01 -8.34
C TYR A 116 -11.03 -5.40 -8.90
N PRO A 117 -11.93 -6.03 -9.69
CA PRO A 117 -11.59 -7.28 -10.32
C PRO A 117 -10.38 -6.98 -11.20
N ILE A 118 -9.22 -7.51 -10.79
CA ILE A 118 -8.06 -7.78 -11.63
C ILE A 118 -8.59 -8.77 -12.67
N ASN A 119 -9.36 -8.26 -13.62
CA ASN A 119 -9.82 -8.99 -14.76
C ASN A 119 -8.57 -9.12 -15.62
N GLU A 120 -7.90 -10.23 -15.37
CA GLU A 120 -6.96 -10.92 -16.25
C GLU A 120 -7.49 -11.05 -17.70
N ARG A 121 -8.74 -10.65 -17.98
CA ARG A 121 -9.33 -10.46 -19.31
C ARG A 121 -8.67 -9.39 -20.20
N ARG A 122 -7.66 -8.64 -19.73
CA ARG A 122 -6.73 -7.90 -20.62
C ARG A 122 -5.30 -8.45 -20.62
N ARG A 123 -5.00 -9.50 -19.85
CA ARG A 123 -3.65 -10.10 -19.74
C ARG A 123 -3.37 -11.15 -20.83
N SER A 124 -4.30 -11.44 -21.74
CA SER A 124 -4.04 -12.30 -22.90
C SER A 124 -3.28 -11.60 -24.04
N GLN A 125 -3.02 -10.28 -23.97
CA GLN A 125 -2.46 -9.52 -25.10
C GLN A 125 -1.09 -8.80 -24.89
N PRO A 126 -0.54 -8.53 -23.69
CA PRO A 126 0.74 -7.80 -23.61
C PRO A 126 2.01 -8.66 -23.53
N LYS A 127 1.93 -9.98 -23.27
CA LYS A 127 3.13 -10.86 -23.26
C LYS A 127 3.84 -10.87 -24.63
N ASN A 128 3.08 -10.88 -25.72
CA ASN A 128 3.65 -10.80 -27.07
C ASN A 128 4.22 -9.43 -27.41
N LYS A 129 3.71 -8.35 -26.78
CA LYS A 129 4.16 -6.99 -27.10
C LYS A 129 5.47 -6.63 -26.40
N LYS A 130 5.65 -6.98 -25.12
CA LYS A 130 6.94 -6.78 -24.42
C LYS A 130 8.07 -7.60 -25.03
N LEU A 131 7.79 -8.84 -25.47
CA LEU A 131 8.79 -9.66 -26.18
C LEU A 131 9.17 -9.04 -27.55
N SER A 132 8.21 -8.41 -28.24
CA SER A 132 8.46 -7.70 -29.49
C SER A 132 9.29 -6.42 -29.30
N TYR A 133 9.11 -5.66 -28.21
CA TYR A 133 9.94 -4.48 -27.92
C TYR A 133 11.35 -4.86 -27.48
N SER A 134 11.52 -5.91 -26.66
CA SER A 134 12.85 -6.42 -26.29
C SER A 134 13.62 -6.98 -27.49
N GLY A 135 12.93 -7.59 -28.46
CA GLY A 135 13.55 -8.01 -29.73
C GLY A 135 13.97 -6.84 -30.62
N LEU A 136 13.18 -5.75 -30.66
CA LEU A 136 13.52 -4.55 -31.45
C LEU A 136 14.64 -3.71 -30.82
N LEU A 137 14.74 -3.66 -29.49
CA LEU A 137 15.86 -2.99 -28.81
C LEU A 137 17.18 -3.73 -29.04
N GLN A 138 17.18 -5.07 -29.06
CA GLN A 138 18.38 -5.84 -29.40
C GLN A 138 18.82 -5.66 -30.87
N MET A 139 17.89 -5.44 -31.80
CA MET A 139 18.22 -5.08 -33.19
C MET A 139 18.81 -3.66 -33.28
N GLN A 140 18.23 -2.70 -32.57
CA GLN A 140 18.71 -1.31 -32.57
C GLN A 140 20.10 -1.19 -31.94
N ASP A 141 20.35 -1.82 -30.78
CA ASP A 141 21.68 -1.87 -30.16
C ASP A 141 22.74 -2.53 -31.08
N THR A 142 22.33 -3.50 -31.90
CA THR A 142 23.24 -4.16 -32.84
C THR A 142 23.58 -3.25 -34.02
N GLU A 143 22.60 -2.55 -34.62
CA GLU A 143 22.84 -1.62 -35.73
C GLU A 143 23.69 -0.40 -35.31
N ASP A 144 23.49 0.10 -34.10
CA ASP A 144 24.28 1.20 -33.55
C ASP A 144 25.75 0.79 -33.29
N ASP A 145 26.01 -0.46 -32.87
CA ASP A 145 27.37 -1.02 -32.70
C ASP A 145 28.13 -1.21 -34.02
N TRP A 146 27.46 -1.71 -35.08
CA TRP A 146 28.08 -1.84 -36.42
C TRP A 146 28.37 -0.49 -37.08
N SER A 147 27.61 0.56 -36.74
CA SER A 147 27.79 1.92 -37.27
C SER A 147 28.93 2.70 -36.60
N ALA A 148 29.40 2.25 -35.43
CA ALA A 148 30.55 2.83 -34.70
C ALA A 148 31.90 2.23 -35.09
N LEU A 149 31.90 1.18 -35.92
CA LEU A 149 33.10 0.44 -36.38
C LEU A 149 33.56 0.81 -37.80
N TRP A 150 32.96 1.83 -38.43
CA TRP A 150 33.39 2.46 -39.68
C TRP A 150 33.27 3.99 -39.58
#